data_AF-A0AAV4FFR5-F1
#
_entry.id   AF-A0AAV4FFR5-F1
#
_cell.length_a   1.000
_cell.length_b   1.000
_cell.length_c   1.000
_cell.angle_alpha   90.00
_cell.angle_beta   90.00
_cell.angle_gamma   90.00
#
_symmetry.space_group_name_H-M   'P 1'
#
loop_
_entity.id
_entity.type
_entity.pdbx_description
1 polymer ?
#
loop_
_entity_poly.entity_id
_entity_poly.type
_entity_poly.pdbx_seq_one_letter_code
_entity_poly.pdbx_strand_id
1 'polypeptide(L)'
;MHSQAAWISPDGKTENQIDHFGISKKFRRFLEDVRVMRGADTGTDHYLVGLLAKLRLKLKRHMKSSITSMSERPRLEDVKNIGDAGDSIPNCKEAFDSPVCEMVKCIKSALHCGDHQSLKVALEKLEIWKSDKDGDRIYDYWRVAQLTGETELKNICILLTVTSEKPDNVRWLYLQDALSVLAMSLCNREIISTMLFHIAEVQQILIEAVVQTYNEEVFYKSLAIINRMLLVCRERFAKSFVTSPFLDALIKGIDRWLGTSVKVITKIIQVLKSMLMCGQGYTFDNAADAIKKISHLFSHVDREILTSTDQDEIDKLSCAVEVFEELEKSIDLTVDECTTYWTKGRSTKDLLCLELDQPWLFIHCSWPPCGSHNIIPRIFFRKCSACSVVRYCSRQCQRKHWEAGHQVQCKAIINRNKSV
;
A
#
# COMPACT_ATOMS: atom_id res chain seq x y z
N MET A 1 -1.66 38.77 -4.73
CA MET A 1 -2.65 38.24 -5.68
C MET A 1 -2.71 39.16 -6.89
N HIS A 2 -3.25 38.71 -8.01
CA HIS A 2 -3.93 39.60 -8.97
C HIS A 2 -5.43 39.35 -8.74
N SER A 3 -6.23 40.40 -8.68
CA SER A 3 -7.61 40.34 -8.21
C SER A 3 -8.53 41.15 -9.11
N GLN A 4 -9.71 40.57 -9.36
CA GLN A 4 -10.87 41.16 -10.00
C GLN A 4 -12.10 40.50 -9.37
N ALA A 5 -13.24 41.18 -9.30
CA ALA A 5 -14.45 40.60 -8.72
C ALA A 5 -14.93 39.38 -9.50
N ALA A 6 -15.38 38.37 -8.74
CA ALA A 6 -15.92 37.09 -9.25
C ALA A 6 -17.45 37.01 -9.08
N TRP A 7 -18.00 37.79 -8.15
CA TRP A 7 -19.44 37.89 -7.87
C TRP A 7 -19.85 39.36 -7.75
N ILE A 8 -21.05 39.70 -8.21
CA ILE A 8 -21.67 41.02 -8.03
C ILE A 8 -23.11 40.83 -7.57
N SER A 9 -23.54 41.61 -6.57
CA SER A 9 -24.91 41.55 -6.06
C SER A 9 -25.96 41.87 -7.15
N PRO A 10 -27.17 41.26 -7.11
CA PRO A 10 -28.21 41.51 -8.12
C PRO A 10 -28.70 42.96 -8.26
N ASP A 11 -28.37 43.85 -7.30
CA ASP A 11 -28.64 45.29 -7.38
C ASP A 11 -27.52 46.10 -8.06
N GLY A 12 -26.43 45.44 -8.47
CA GLY A 12 -25.29 46.01 -9.18
C GLY A 12 -24.32 46.83 -8.33
N LYS A 13 -24.46 46.85 -6.99
CA LYS A 13 -23.71 47.79 -6.12
C LYS A 13 -22.56 47.17 -5.32
N THR A 14 -22.55 45.86 -5.11
CA THR A 14 -21.58 45.18 -4.25
C THR A 14 -20.80 44.14 -5.04
N GLU A 15 -19.49 44.35 -5.22
CA GLU A 15 -18.59 43.38 -5.81
C GLU A 15 -17.87 42.54 -4.73
N ASN A 16 -17.63 41.25 -4.98
CA ASN A 16 -16.90 40.37 -4.06
C ASN A 16 -15.86 39.46 -4.76
N GLN A 17 -14.85 39.01 -4.01
CA GLN A 17 -13.75 38.14 -4.43
C GLN A 17 -13.79 36.82 -3.66
N ILE A 18 -14.50 35.83 -4.21
CA ILE A 18 -14.67 34.51 -3.58
C ILE A 18 -13.51 33.55 -3.93
N ASP A 19 -13.03 33.54 -5.18
CA ASP A 19 -12.04 32.56 -5.66
C ASP A 19 -10.57 32.88 -5.32
N HIS A 20 -9.84 31.86 -4.86
CA HIS A 20 -8.46 31.99 -4.38
C HIS A 20 -7.54 30.86 -4.90
N PHE A 21 -6.89 31.09 -6.04
CA PHE A 21 -5.95 30.13 -6.63
C PHE A 21 -4.61 30.03 -5.88
N GLY A 22 -4.52 29.10 -4.93
CA GLY A 22 -3.31 28.84 -4.13
C GLY A 22 -2.19 28.12 -4.90
N ILE A 23 -0.99 28.71 -4.93
CA ILE A 23 0.20 28.10 -5.56
C ILE A 23 1.37 28.02 -4.57
N SER A 24 2.07 26.88 -4.54
CA SER A 24 3.24 26.68 -3.69
C SER A 24 4.34 27.71 -3.94
N LYS A 25 4.87 28.32 -2.86
CA LYS A 25 5.90 29.37 -2.88
C LYS A 25 7.12 29.02 -3.76
N LYS A 26 7.44 27.72 -3.90
CA LYS A 26 8.51 27.19 -4.77
C LYS A 26 8.36 27.61 -6.25
N PHE A 27 7.13 27.72 -6.75
CA PHE A 27 6.86 27.99 -8.17
C PHE A 27 6.63 29.48 -8.49
N ARG A 28 6.53 30.36 -7.48
CA ARG A 28 6.29 31.80 -7.65
C ARG A 28 7.27 32.51 -8.60
N ARG A 29 8.51 32.01 -8.74
CA ARG A 29 9.54 32.58 -9.65
C ARG A 29 9.54 31.97 -11.06
N PHE A 30 8.64 31.05 -11.37
CA PHE A 30 8.53 30.38 -12.68
C PHE A 30 7.19 30.65 -13.38
N LEU A 31 6.30 31.38 -12.72
CA LEU A 31 5.07 31.94 -13.29
C LEU A 31 5.40 33.26 -13.97
N GLU A 32 5.32 33.26 -15.29
CA GLU A 32 5.31 34.43 -16.15
C GLU A 32 3.88 34.62 -16.69
N ASP A 33 3.51 35.84 -17.09
CA ASP A 33 2.26 36.13 -17.82
C ASP A 33 1.00 35.48 -17.22
N VAL A 34 0.65 35.88 -15.99
CA VAL A 34 -0.57 35.43 -15.30
C VAL A 34 -1.71 36.40 -15.62
N ARG A 35 -2.72 35.93 -16.35
CA ARG A 35 -3.91 36.69 -16.72
C ARG A 35 -5.17 36.07 -16.12
N VAL A 36 -6.05 36.95 -15.67
CA VAL A 36 -7.44 36.63 -15.31
C VAL A 36 -8.31 36.92 -16.52
N MET A 37 -9.24 36.03 -16.86
CA MET A 37 -10.21 36.21 -17.95
C MET A 37 -11.62 35.89 -17.47
N ARG A 38 -12.61 36.64 -17.95
CA ARG A 38 -14.03 36.33 -17.75
C ARG A 38 -14.47 35.33 -18.81
N GLY A 39 -15.17 34.27 -18.40
CA GLY A 39 -15.87 33.36 -19.30
C GLY A 39 -17.08 34.02 -19.97
N ALA A 40 -17.75 33.27 -20.86
CA ALA A 40 -19.06 33.68 -21.38
C ALA A 40 -20.09 33.68 -20.25
N ASP A 41 -20.95 34.69 -20.23
CA ASP A 41 -22.03 34.85 -19.26
C ASP A 41 -23.15 33.83 -19.53
N THR A 42 -23.58 33.10 -18.49
CA THR A 42 -24.64 32.09 -18.53
C THR A 42 -25.92 32.52 -17.81
N GLY A 43 -26.07 33.81 -17.48
CA GLY A 43 -27.28 34.35 -16.86
C GLY A 43 -27.36 34.14 -15.34
N THR A 44 -26.21 34.01 -14.68
CA THR A 44 -26.06 33.86 -13.23
C THR A 44 -25.20 34.96 -12.65
N ASP A 45 -25.41 35.33 -11.39
CA ASP A 45 -24.69 36.37 -10.62
C ASP A 45 -23.19 36.06 -10.34
N HIS A 46 -22.69 34.94 -10.86
CA HIS A 46 -21.33 34.43 -10.70
C HIS A 46 -20.59 34.49 -12.05
N TYR A 47 -19.50 35.26 -12.11
CA TYR A 47 -18.62 35.29 -13.29
C TYR A 47 -17.66 34.11 -13.26
N LEU A 48 -17.59 33.34 -14.35
CA LEU A 48 -16.55 32.31 -14.52
C LEU A 48 -15.16 32.97 -14.65
N VAL A 49 -14.35 32.88 -13.59
CA VAL A 49 -13.00 33.47 -13.52
C VAL A 49 -11.93 32.46 -13.95
N GLY A 50 -11.49 32.55 -15.20
CA GLY A 50 -10.42 31.71 -15.75
C GLY A 50 -9.01 32.26 -15.45
N LEU A 51 -8.13 31.41 -14.92
CA LEU A 51 -6.71 31.73 -14.72
C LEU A 51 -5.84 31.13 -15.84
N LEU A 52 -5.22 31.98 -16.65
CA LEU A 52 -4.19 31.59 -17.62
C LEU A 52 -2.81 31.99 -17.12
N ALA A 53 -1.85 31.06 -17.18
CA ALA A 53 -0.52 31.24 -16.61
C ALA A 53 0.56 30.54 -17.44
N LYS A 54 1.69 31.22 -17.69
CA LYS A 54 2.80 30.69 -18.51
C LYS A 54 3.94 30.21 -17.61
N LEU A 55 4.30 28.93 -17.72
CA LEU A 55 5.31 28.29 -16.85
C LEU A 55 6.65 28.12 -17.57
N ARG A 56 7.69 28.81 -17.10
CA ARG A 56 9.03 28.77 -17.72
C ARG A 56 9.95 27.74 -17.07
N LEU A 57 9.76 26.47 -17.43
CA LEU A 57 10.53 25.35 -16.90
C LEU A 57 11.91 25.23 -17.58
N LYS A 58 13.00 25.38 -16.83
CA LYS A 58 14.35 25.00 -17.29
C LYS A 58 14.57 23.49 -17.10
N LEU A 59 14.53 22.73 -18.18
CA LEU A 59 14.93 21.31 -18.20
C LEU A 59 16.41 21.16 -17.80
N LYS A 60 16.72 20.13 -17.01
CA LYS A 60 18.09 19.85 -16.54
C LYS A 60 18.82 19.02 -17.61
N ARG A 61 19.81 19.61 -18.29
CA ARG A 61 20.54 18.96 -19.39
C ARG A 61 21.21 17.67 -18.92
N HIS A 62 20.94 16.56 -19.63
CA HIS A 62 21.67 15.31 -19.46
C HIS A 62 23.13 15.51 -19.88
N MET A 63 24.09 15.14 -19.03
CA MET A 63 25.52 15.25 -19.36
C MET A 63 26.10 13.88 -19.70
N LYS A 64 26.90 13.85 -20.78
CA LYS A 64 27.98 12.87 -20.94
C LYS A 64 29.19 13.35 -20.13
N SER A 65 30.09 12.44 -19.76
CA SER A 65 31.24 12.70 -18.90
C SER A 65 32.36 13.51 -19.58
N SER A 66 33.02 14.42 -18.84
CA SER A 66 34.50 14.44 -18.61
C SER A 66 35.02 15.68 -17.85
N ILE A 67 35.75 15.42 -16.76
CA ILE A 67 37.10 15.96 -16.37
C ILE A 67 37.34 17.50 -16.23
N THR A 68 37.63 17.94 -14.97
CA THR A 68 38.33 19.18 -14.48
C THR A 68 37.79 20.59 -14.85
N SER A 69 38.06 21.69 -14.13
CA SER A 69 38.83 21.98 -12.88
C SER A 69 38.14 23.05 -11.99
N MET A 70 38.76 23.44 -10.87
CA MET A 70 38.40 24.58 -9.98
C MET A 70 38.55 25.96 -10.69
N SER A 71 38.03 27.09 -10.19
CA SER A 71 37.46 27.45 -8.86
C SER A 71 36.10 28.23 -9.00
N GLU A 72 35.55 29.12 -8.14
CA GLU A 72 35.92 29.79 -6.86
C GLU A 72 34.65 30.18 -6.03
N ARG A 73 34.76 31.08 -5.02
CA ARG A 73 33.65 31.68 -4.25
C ARG A 73 34.00 33.05 -3.64
N PRO A 74 33.02 33.96 -3.48
CA PRO A 74 32.88 34.79 -2.29
C PRO A 74 31.96 34.18 -1.21
N ARG A 75 32.03 34.71 0.01
CA ARG A 75 31.27 34.27 1.22
C ARG A 75 30.00 35.12 1.41
N LEU A 76 28.90 34.58 1.96
CA LEU A 76 28.47 34.67 3.38
C LEU A 76 28.52 36.13 3.90
N GLU A 77 27.49 36.70 4.55
CA GLU A 77 26.42 36.13 5.41
C GLU A 77 25.04 36.79 5.08
N ASP A 78 23.84 36.40 5.55
CA ASP A 78 23.41 35.45 6.59
C ASP A 78 22.25 34.57 6.12
N VAL A 79 22.43 33.24 6.15
CA VAL A 79 21.38 32.25 6.49
C VAL A 79 22.08 31.11 7.23
N LYS A 80 22.33 31.29 8.53
CA LYS A 80 22.98 30.26 9.35
C LYS A 80 21.96 29.14 9.67
N ASN A 81 22.45 27.90 9.73
CA ASN A 81 21.77 26.72 10.26
C ASN A 81 20.65 26.07 9.42
N ILE A 82 20.85 25.93 8.10
CA ILE A 82 20.71 24.60 7.46
C ILE A 82 22.04 24.25 6.80
N GLY A 83 23.09 24.14 7.62
CA GLY A 83 24.34 23.50 7.20
C GLY A 83 24.16 21.99 7.10
N ASP A 84 25.17 21.30 6.56
CA ASP A 84 25.25 19.84 6.63
C ASP A 84 25.27 19.42 8.11
N ALA A 85 24.15 18.88 8.61
CA ALA A 85 24.15 18.12 9.84
C ALA A 85 25.09 16.92 9.62
N GLY A 86 26.23 16.95 10.32
CA GLY A 86 27.31 15.99 10.13
C GLY A 86 26.92 14.55 10.47
N ASP A 87 27.91 13.65 10.45
CA ASP A 87 27.74 12.22 10.71
C ASP A 87 27.44 11.90 12.20
N SER A 88 26.26 12.39 12.64
CA SER A 88 25.63 12.20 13.95
C SER A 88 24.24 11.56 13.80
N ILE A 89 24.02 10.82 12.70
CA ILE A 89 23.21 9.60 12.77
C ILE A 89 23.87 8.73 13.85
N PRO A 90 23.14 8.08 14.78
CA PRO A 90 23.75 7.21 15.78
C PRO A 90 24.70 6.23 15.08
N ASN A 91 25.97 6.28 15.50
CA ASN A 91 27.11 5.71 14.78
C ASN A 91 26.74 4.32 14.22
N CYS A 92 26.71 4.20 12.89
CA CYS A 92 26.33 2.97 12.17
C CYS A 92 27.43 1.90 12.27
N LYS A 93 27.69 1.50 13.51
CA LYS A 93 28.51 0.37 13.93
C LYS A 93 28.00 -0.91 13.27
N GLU A 94 28.90 -1.86 13.15
CA GLU A 94 28.76 -2.96 12.19
C GLU A 94 27.96 -4.13 12.79
N ALA A 95 26.66 -3.88 13.01
CA ALA A 95 25.66 -4.88 13.36
C ALA A 95 25.32 -5.78 12.15
N PHE A 96 26.30 -6.57 11.70
CA PHE A 96 26.09 -7.67 10.75
C PHE A 96 25.18 -8.75 11.34
N ASP A 97 25.14 -8.85 12.68
CA ASP A 97 24.41 -9.84 13.46
C ASP A 97 23.43 -9.13 14.41
N SER A 98 22.42 -8.48 13.80
CA SER A 98 21.18 -8.12 14.49
C SER A 98 20.11 -9.20 14.23
N PRO A 99 19.12 -9.39 15.13
CA PRO A 99 18.06 -10.39 14.93
C PRO A 99 17.32 -10.22 13.58
N VAL A 100 17.14 -8.98 13.10
CA VAL A 100 16.58 -8.70 11.76
C VAL A 100 17.51 -9.17 10.64
N CYS A 101 18.82 -8.94 10.75
CA CYS A 101 19.78 -9.46 9.78
C CYS A 101 19.72 -10.99 9.74
N GLU A 102 19.66 -11.65 10.89
CA GLU A 102 19.56 -13.12 10.98
C GLU A 102 18.24 -13.65 10.43
N MET A 103 17.12 -13.03 10.77
CA MET A 103 15.79 -13.42 10.27
C MET A 103 15.69 -13.27 8.75
N VAL A 104 16.21 -12.17 8.18
CA VAL A 104 16.25 -11.96 6.73
C VAL A 104 17.24 -12.94 6.05
N LYS A 105 18.41 -13.23 6.65
CA LYS A 105 19.32 -14.31 6.18
C LYS A 105 18.59 -15.66 6.14
N CYS A 106 17.86 -16.00 7.20
CA CYS A 106 17.12 -17.27 7.36
C CYS A 106 15.99 -17.41 6.31
N ILE A 107 15.07 -16.45 6.26
CA ILE A 107 13.94 -16.45 5.30
C ILE A 107 14.46 -16.52 3.86
N LYS A 108 15.51 -15.75 3.54
CA LYS A 108 16.14 -15.81 2.22
C LYS A 108 16.69 -17.20 1.91
N SER A 109 17.43 -17.80 2.83
CA SER A 109 17.97 -19.17 2.64
C SER A 109 16.85 -20.18 2.43
N ALA A 110 15.79 -20.09 3.23
CA ALA A 110 14.62 -20.96 3.13
C ALA A 110 13.89 -20.81 1.77
N LEU A 111 13.65 -19.57 1.33
CA LEU A 111 13.06 -19.27 0.01
C LEU A 111 13.94 -19.72 -1.17
N HIS A 112 15.27 -19.73 -1.03
CA HIS A 112 16.20 -20.14 -2.10
C HIS A 112 16.35 -21.66 -2.18
N CYS A 113 16.23 -22.36 -1.06
CA CYS A 113 16.32 -23.83 -0.99
C CYS A 113 14.96 -24.55 -1.06
N GLY A 114 13.83 -23.85 -0.93
CA GLY A 114 12.51 -24.46 -0.77
C GLY A 114 12.30 -25.10 0.61
N ASP A 115 13.06 -24.69 1.63
CA ASP A 115 12.98 -25.24 2.97
C ASP A 115 11.81 -24.65 3.77
N HIS A 116 10.66 -25.30 3.65
CA HIS A 116 9.46 -24.97 4.40
C HIS A 116 9.62 -25.08 5.92
N GLN A 117 10.48 -25.97 6.42
CA GLN A 117 10.61 -26.17 7.87
C GLN A 117 11.35 -24.99 8.51
N SER A 118 12.44 -24.53 7.89
CA SER A 118 13.12 -23.29 8.33
C SER A 118 12.24 -22.05 8.11
N LEU A 119 11.43 -22.02 7.03
CA LEU A 119 10.51 -20.92 6.76
C LEU A 119 9.41 -20.81 7.84
N LYS A 120 8.80 -21.94 8.21
CA LYS A 120 7.79 -22.03 9.26
C LYS A 120 8.34 -21.59 10.61
N VAL A 121 9.52 -22.07 11.01
CA VAL A 121 10.19 -21.66 12.27
C VAL A 121 10.55 -20.16 12.27
N ALA A 122 10.83 -19.56 11.11
CA ALA A 122 11.00 -18.11 11.00
C ALA A 122 9.67 -17.35 11.15
N LEU A 123 8.59 -17.83 10.54
CA LEU A 123 7.23 -17.26 10.64
C LEU A 123 6.68 -17.31 12.07
N GLU A 124 6.82 -18.45 12.76
CA GLU A 124 6.41 -18.63 14.16
C GLU A 124 7.11 -17.62 15.09
N LYS A 125 8.41 -17.39 14.89
CA LYS A 125 9.17 -16.36 15.63
C LYS A 125 8.73 -14.93 15.29
N LEU A 126 8.36 -14.67 14.04
CA LEU A 126 7.89 -13.36 13.60
C LEU A 126 6.50 -13.01 14.13
N GLU A 127 5.60 -13.99 14.27
CA GLU A 127 4.29 -13.76 14.88
C GLU A 127 4.44 -13.38 16.36
N ILE A 128 5.40 -13.98 17.09
CA ILE A 128 5.77 -13.55 18.46
C ILE A 128 6.28 -12.09 18.50
N TRP A 129 7.04 -11.64 17.48
CA TRP A 129 7.50 -10.25 17.39
C TRP A 129 6.37 -9.27 17.03
N LYS A 130 5.36 -9.73 16.29
CA LYS A 130 4.18 -8.97 15.87
C LYS A 130 3.14 -8.82 16.99
N SER A 131 3.04 -9.79 17.90
CA SER A 131 2.19 -9.71 19.10
C SER A 131 2.68 -8.71 20.14
N ASP A 132 3.98 -8.36 20.12
CA ASP A 132 4.61 -7.37 21.00
C ASP A 132 4.32 -5.94 20.54
N LYS A 133 3.03 -5.54 20.56
CA LYS A 133 2.53 -4.29 19.96
C LYS A 133 3.17 -3.01 20.53
N ASP A 134 3.54 -3.02 21.81
CA ASP A 134 4.11 -1.87 22.52
C ASP A 134 5.64 -1.92 22.67
N GLY A 135 6.28 -3.06 22.37
CA GLY A 135 7.73 -3.26 22.47
C GLY A 135 8.49 -2.96 21.17
N ASP A 136 9.83 -2.95 21.23
CA ASP A 136 10.68 -2.70 20.07
C ASP A 136 10.52 -3.76 18.95
N ARG A 137 9.99 -4.95 19.27
CA ARG A 137 9.92 -6.07 18.31
C ARG A 137 8.92 -5.85 17.18
N ILE A 138 7.86 -5.04 17.37
CA ILE A 138 6.93 -4.71 16.28
C ILE A 138 7.64 -3.97 15.14
N TYR A 139 8.61 -3.11 15.48
CA TYR A 139 9.44 -2.42 14.50
C TYR A 139 10.30 -3.43 13.74
N ASP A 140 11.01 -4.31 14.44
CA ASP A 140 11.85 -5.34 13.82
C ASP A 140 11.04 -6.35 12.98
N TYR A 141 9.81 -6.69 13.36
CA TYR A 141 8.87 -7.46 12.52
C TYR A 141 8.57 -6.73 11.20
N TRP A 142 8.11 -5.48 11.25
CA TRP A 142 7.81 -4.71 10.03
C TRP A 142 9.06 -4.39 9.20
N ARG A 143 10.23 -4.40 9.83
CA ARG A 143 11.53 -4.25 9.19
C ARG A 143 11.93 -5.51 8.41
N VAL A 144 11.77 -6.70 8.99
CA VAL A 144 11.92 -7.98 8.27
C VAL A 144 10.91 -8.05 7.12
N ALA A 145 9.65 -7.66 7.35
CA ALA A 145 8.61 -7.61 6.33
C ALA A 145 9.00 -6.72 5.13
N GLN A 146 9.43 -5.48 5.38
CA GLN A 146 9.89 -4.58 4.33
C GLN A 146 11.11 -5.12 3.58
N LEU A 147 12.15 -5.57 4.29
CA LEU A 147 13.38 -6.04 3.66
C LEU A 147 13.15 -7.30 2.81
N THR A 148 12.30 -8.22 3.28
CA THR A 148 11.93 -9.45 2.56
C THR A 148 11.17 -9.11 1.28
N GLY A 149 10.15 -8.24 1.34
CA GLY A 149 9.41 -7.82 0.15
C GLY A 149 10.20 -6.94 -0.81
N GLU A 150 11.17 -6.16 -0.33
CA GLU A 150 12.06 -5.35 -1.20
C GLU A 150 13.11 -6.18 -1.95
N THR A 151 13.43 -7.41 -1.52
CA THR A 151 14.53 -8.21 -2.10
C THR A 151 14.13 -9.59 -2.64
N GLU A 152 13.20 -10.29 -1.98
CA GLU A 152 12.92 -11.71 -2.24
C GLU A 152 11.53 -11.98 -2.87
N LEU A 153 10.76 -10.94 -3.24
CA LEU A 153 9.40 -11.08 -3.80
C LEU A 153 9.31 -12.07 -4.98
N LYS A 154 10.33 -12.14 -5.85
CA LYS A 154 10.39 -13.10 -6.95
C LYS A 154 10.46 -14.56 -6.46
N ASN A 155 11.19 -14.79 -5.37
CA ASN A 155 11.44 -16.12 -4.83
C ASN A 155 10.25 -16.61 -4.00
N ILE A 156 9.50 -15.67 -3.38
CA ILE A 156 8.17 -15.94 -2.82
C ILE A 156 7.20 -16.38 -3.94
N CYS A 157 7.19 -15.71 -5.09
CA CYS A 157 6.33 -16.10 -6.23
C CYS A 157 6.70 -17.49 -6.78
N ILE A 158 8.00 -17.80 -6.91
CA ILE A 158 8.47 -19.14 -7.30
C ILE A 158 8.03 -20.20 -6.27
N LEU A 159 8.14 -19.91 -4.97
CA LEU A 159 7.71 -20.84 -3.93
C LEU A 159 6.19 -21.09 -3.98
N LEU A 160 5.39 -20.06 -4.27
CA LEU A 160 3.95 -20.22 -4.50
C LEU A 160 3.67 -21.16 -5.68
N THR A 161 4.36 -21.02 -6.82
CA THR A 161 4.20 -21.93 -7.97
C THR A 161 4.60 -23.37 -7.59
N VAL A 162 5.77 -23.57 -6.99
CA VAL A 162 6.28 -24.90 -6.61
C VAL A 162 5.45 -25.56 -5.50
N THR A 163 4.71 -24.78 -4.71
CA THR A 163 3.75 -25.30 -3.72
C THR A 163 2.37 -25.57 -4.31
N SER A 164 1.89 -24.78 -5.26
CA SER A 164 0.62 -25.04 -5.95
C SER A 164 0.63 -26.34 -6.79
N GLU A 165 1.81 -26.78 -7.22
CA GLU A 165 2.03 -28.05 -7.94
C GLU A 165 2.11 -29.29 -7.03
N LYS A 166 2.00 -29.15 -5.70
CA LYS A 166 2.07 -30.30 -4.76
C LYS A 166 0.74 -31.08 -4.71
N PRO A 167 0.76 -32.37 -4.33
CA PRO A 167 -0.47 -33.14 -4.07
C PRO A 167 -1.31 -32.53 -2.94
N ASP A 168 -2.65 -32.58 -3.08
CA ASP A 168 -3.60 -31.86 -2.22
C ASP A 168 -3.46 -32.12 -0.71
N ASN A 169 -3.07 -33.35 -0.32
CA ASN A 169 -2.90 -33.73 1.07
C ASN A 169 -1.74 -32.99 1.78
N VAL A 170 -0.84 -32.35 1.03
CA VAL A 170 0.26 -31.52 1.56
C VAL A 170 0.31 -30.10 0.96
N ARG A 171 -0.32 -29.87 -0.20
CA ARG A 171 -0.40 -28.58 -0.91
C ARG A 171 -0.76 -27.44 0.02
N TRP A 172 -1.87 -27.58 0.75
CA TRP A 172 -2.43 -26.50 1.58
C TRP A 172 -1.52 -26.12 2.76
N LEU A 173 -0.79 -27.06 3.35
CA LEU A 173 0.14 -26.78 4.44
C LEU A 173 1.34 -25.94 3.97
N TYR A 174 1.98 -26.36 2.88
CA TYR A 174 3.13 -25.63 2.33
C TYR A 174 2.74 -24.29 1.69
N LEU A 175 1.56 -24.22 1.07
CA LEU A 175 1.01 -22.98 0.53
C LEU A 175 0.69 -21.97 1.64
N GLN A 176 0.25 -22.42 2.83
CA GLN A 176 0.04 -21.56 4.00
C GLN A 176 1.31 -20.81 4.39
N ASP A 177 2.47 -21.46 4.43
CA ASP A 177 3.76 -20.82 4.73
C ASP A 177 4.12 -19.79 3.64
N ALA A 178 4.03 -20.17 2.37
CA ALA A 178 4.37 -19.29 1.24
C ALA A 178 3.47 -18.03 1.19
N LEU A 179 2.15 -18.21 1.41
CA LEU A 179 1.18 -17.11 1.53
C LEU A 179 1.45 -16.24 2.77
N SER A 180 1.94 -16.81 3.88
CA SER A 180 2.30 -16.04 5.08
C SER A 180 3.43 -15.05 4.79
N VAL A 181 4.51 -15.51 4.12
CA VAL A 181 5.65 -14.66 3.75
C VAL A 181 5.22 -13.59 2.74
N LEU A 182 4.36 -13.92 1.76
CA LEU A 182 3.82 -12.94 0.83
C LEU A 182 2.97 -11.89 1.57
N ALA A 183 1.99 -12.31 2.37
CA ALA A 183 1.10 -11.42 3.11
C ALA A 183 1.87 -10.46 4.02
N MET A 184 2.88 -10.96 4.75
CA MET A 184 3.82 -10.14 5.53
C MET A 184 4.56 -9.13 4.65
N SER A 185 5.16 -9.60 3.54
CA SER A 185 6.00 -8.78 2.65
C SER A 185 5.24 -7.65 1.95
N LEU A 186 3.93 -7.80 1.76
CA LEU A 186 3.03 -6.77 1.21
C LEU A 186 2.70 -5.67 2.25
N CYS A 187 3.72 -5.09 2.88
CA CYS A 187 3.59 -4.12 3.97
C CYS A 187 3.58 -2.63 3.55
N ASN A 188 3.88 -2.31 2.28
CA ASN A 188 3.83 -0.93 1.79
C ASN A 188 3.52 -0.82 0.28
N ARG A 189 3.08 0.38 -0.12
CA ARG A 189 2.62 0.70 -1.47
C ARG A 189 3.64 0.36 -2.56
N GLU A 190 4.94 0.55 -2.33
CA GLU A 190 5.95 0.27 -3.35
C GLU A 190 6.08 -1.23 -3.63
N ILE A 191 6.16 -2.07 -2.59
CA ILE A 191 6.27 -3.53 -2.74
C ILE A 191 5.01 -4.10 -3.38
N ILE A 192 3.83 -3.67 -2.92
CA ILE A 192 2.54 -4.09 -3.49
C ILE A 192 2.44 -3.67 -4.96
N SER A 193 2.93 -2.48 -5.33
CA SER A 193 2.97 -2.05 -6.73
C SER A 193 3.89 -2.91 -7.60
N THR A 194 4.96 -3.49 -7.05
CA THR A 194 5.83 -4.44 -7.79
C THR A 194 5.23 -5.84 -7.95
N MET A 195 4.20 -6.20 -7.18
CA MET A 195 3.50 -7.48 -7.35
C MET A 195 2.74 -7.57 -8.68
N LEU A 196 2.41 -6.43 -9.31
CA LEU A 196 1.84 -6.39 -10.66
C LEU A 196 2.75 -7.02 -11.74
N PHE A 197 4.07 -7.07 -11.54
CA PHE A 197 5.00 -7.77 -12.45
C PHE A 197 5.00 -9.30 -12.27
N HIS A 198 4.29 -9.80 -11.27
CA HIS A 198 4.17 -11.23 -10.92
C HIS A 198 2.71 -11.73 -10.95
N ILE A 199 1.75 -10.89 -11.34
CA ILE A 199 0.32 -11.23 -11.26
C ILE A 199 -0.05 -12.42 -12.16
N ALA A 200 0.57 -12.54 -13.35
CA ALA A 200 0.32 -13.66 -14.25
C ALA A 200 0.79 -15.01 -13.67
N GLU A 201 1.80 -15.02 -12.80
CA GLU A 201 2.31 -16.22 -12.12
C GLU A 201 1.46 -16.59 -10.89
N VAL A 202 0.98 -15.58 -10.15
CA VAL A 202 0.38 -15.77 -8.81
C VAL A 202 -1.15 -15.65 -8.78
N GLN A 203 -1.80 -15.05 -9.78
CA GLN A 203 -3.26 -14.88 -9.81
C GLN A 203 -4.00 -16.21 -9.71
N GLN A 204 -3.67 -17.19 -10.55
CA GLN A 204 -4.37 -18.47 -10.58
C GLN A 204 -4.23 -19.19 -9.23
N ILE A 205 -3.04 -19.15 -8.63
CA ILE A 205 -2.74 -19.73 -7.32
C ILE A 205 -3.62 -19.09 -6.23
N LEU A 206 -3.77 -17.77 -6.23
CA LEU A 206 -4.63 -17.06 -5.27
C LEU A 206 -6.12 -17.35 -5.50
N ILE A 207 -6.58 -17.50 -6.74
CA ILE A 207 -7.97 -17.88 -7.04
C ILE A 207 -8.24 -19.31 -6.57
N GLU A 208 -7.37 -20.27 -6.90
CA GLU A 208 -7.51 -21.66 -6.43
C GLU A 208 -7.45 -21.77 -4.91
N ALA A 209 -6.58 -21.01 -4.25
CA ALA A 209 -6.47 -20.99 -2.80
C ALA A 209 -7.73 -20.46 -2.09
N VAL A 210 -8.52 -19.60 -2.74
CA VAL A 210 -9.84 -19.15 -2.23
C VAL A 210 -10.95 -20.12 -2.64
N VAL A 211 -10.92 -20.65 -3.86
CA VAL A 211 -11.99 -21.51 -4.42
C VAL A 211 -11.99 -22.94 -3.86
N GLN A 212 -10.82 -23.55 -3.70
CA GLN A 212 -10.69 -25.00 -3.46
C GLN A 212 -10.37 -25.37 -2.01
N THR A 213 -9.82 -24.45 -1.20
CA THR A 213 -9.35 -24.80 0.14
C THR A 213 -10.49 -24.98 1.15
N TYR A 214 -10.20 -25.79 2.17
CA TYR A 214 -10.94 -25.83 3.44
C TYR A 214 -10.06 -25.38 4.63
N ASN A 215 -8.78 -25.05 4.38
CA ASN A 215 -7.90 -24.48 5.38
C ASN A 215 -8.19 -22.98 5.54
N GLU A 216 -8.68 -22.61 6.73
CA GLU A 216 -9.03 -21.25 7.15
C GLU A 216 -7.89 -20.24 6.92
N GLU A 217 -6.66 -20.60 7.29
CA GLU A 217 -5.50 -19.72 7.22
C GLU A 217 -5.04 -19.49 5.77
N VAL A 218 -5.11 -20.51 4.91
CA VAL A 218 -4.88 -20.37 3.46
C VAL A 218 -5.91 -19.42 2.84
N PHE A 219 -7.20 -19.59 3.19
CA PHE A 219 -8.29 -18.75 2.70
C PHE A 219 -8.11 -17.29 3.16
N TYR A 220 -7.92 -17.07 4.47
CA TYR A 220 -7.70 -15.74 5.06
C TYR A 220 -6.47 -15.03 4.48
N LYS A 221 -5.32 -15.72 4.39
CA LYS A 221 -4.08 -15.13 3.87
C LYS A 221 -4.20 -14.77 2.39
N SER A 222 -4.86 -15.60 1.59
CA SER A 222 -5.15 -15.30 0.19
C SER A 222 -6.02 -14.05 0.07
N LEU A 223 -7.13 -13.96 0.82
CA LEU A 223 -7.97 -12.75 0.83
C LEU A 223 -7.24 -11.50 1.33
N ALA A 224 -6.35 -11.61 2.32
CA ALA A 224 -5.54 -10.48 2.78
C ALA A 224 -4.58 -9.97 1.70
N ILE A 225 -3.94 -10.86 0.94
CA ILE A 225 -3.11 -10.51 -0.23
C ILE A 225 -3.95 -9.81 -1.30
N ILE A 226 -5.11 -10.40 -1.65
CA ILE A 226 -6.05 -9.85 -2.64
C ILE A 226 -6.55 -8.45 -2.22
N ASN A 227 -6.89 -8.26 -0.95
CA ASN A 227 -7.36 -6.97 -0.43
C ASN A 227 -6.29 -5.87 -0.54
N ARG A 228 -5.04 -6.19 -0.18
CA ARG A 228 -3.89 -5.28 -0.30
C ARG A 228 -3.62 -4.89 -1.75
N MET A 229 -3.75 -5.84 -2.67
CA MET A 229 -3.66 -5.60 -4.12
C MET A 229 -4.81 -4.70 -4.62
N LEU A 230 -6.06 -4.94 -4.23
CA LEU A 230 -7.20 -4.08 -4.59
C LEU A 230 -7.00 -2.63 -4.11
N LEU A 231 -6.66 -2.44 -2.82
CA LEU A 231 -6.47 -1.11 -2.21
C LEU A 231 -5.37 -0.26 -2.87
N VAL A 232 -4.28 -0.91 -3.33
CA VAL A 232 -3.09 -0.23 -3.89
C VAL A 232 -3.11 -0.14 -5.42
N CYS A 233 -3.55 -1.20 -6.10
CA CYS A 233 -3.48 -1.31 -7.55
C CYS A 233 -4.80 -0.95 -8.24
N ARG A 234 -5.94 -1.06 -7.53
CA ARG A 234 -7.30 -0.76 -8.00
C ARG A 234 -7.63 -1.49 -9.31
N GLU A 235 -8.22 -0.80 -10.28
CA GLU A 235 -8.60 -1.33 -11.61
C GLU A 235 -7.49 -2.14 -12.33
N ARG A 236 -6.20 -1.82 -12.10
CA ARG A 236 -5.06 -2.53 -12.72
C ARG A 236 -4.85 -3.96 -12.20
N PHE A 237 -5.52 -4.32 -11.11
CA PHE A 237 -5.58 -5.68 -10.56
C PHE A 237 -7.01 -6.23 -10.61
N ALA A 238 -8.01 -5.41 -10.29
CA ALA A 238 -9.41 -5.85 -10.25
C ALA A 238 -9.89 -6.43 -11.59
N LYS A 239 -9.49 -5.86 -12.72
CA LYS A 239 -9.86 -6.32 -14.08
C LYS A 239 -9.45 -7.76 -14.39
N SER A 240 -8.35 -8.26 -13.82
CA SER A 240 -7.93 -9.65 -14.03
C SER A 240 -8.44 -10.58 -12.93
N PHE A 241 -8.61 -10.08 -11.70
CA PHE A 241 -8.91 -10.90 -10.54
C PHE A 241 -10.42 -11.14 -10.30
N VAL A 242 -11.28 -10.17 -10.60
CA VAL A 242 -12.72 -10.23 -10.27
C VAL A 242 -13.47 -11.08 -11.29
N THR A 243 -13.54 -12.38 -10.97
CA THR A 243 -14.11 -13.45 -11.80
C THR A 243 -15.26 -14.15 -11.06
N SER A 244 -16.20 -14.75 -11.79
CA SER A 244 -17.33 -15.50 -11.19
C SER A 244 -16.88 -16.58 -10.18
N PRO A 245 -15.87 -17.44 -10.45
CA PRO A 245 -15.41 -18.42 -9.46
C PRO A 245 -14.90 -17.78 -8.16
N PHE A 246 -14.27 -16.61 -8.23
CA PHE A 246 -13.83 -15.88 -7.05
C PHE A 246 -15.02 -15.30 -6.25
N LEU A 247 -16.00 -14.70 -6.93
CA LEU A 247 -17.22 -14.17 -6.30
C LEU A 247 -18.02 -15.28 -5.61
N ASP A 248 -18.22 -16.40 -6.30
CA ASP A 248 -18.82 -17.61 -5.76
C ASP A 248 -18.12 -18.11 -4.49
N ALA A 249 -16.79 -18.02 -4.44
CA ALA A 249 -15.99 -18.44 -3.29
C ALA A 249 -16.01 -17.42 -2.13
N LEU A 250 -16.25 -16.12 -2.39
CA LEU A 250 -16.60 -15.16 -1.34
C LEU A 250 -17.98 -15.48 -0.74
N ILE A 251 -18.98 -15.75 -1.59
CA ILE A 251 -20.36 -16.07 -1.18
C ILE A 251 -20.39 -17.37 -0.33
N LYS A 252 -19.81 -18.46 -0.86
CA LYS A 252 -19.64 -19.74 -0.15
C LYS A 252 -18.68 -19.62 1.05
N GLY A 253 -17.84 -18.59 1.06
CA GLY A 253 -16.98 -18.24 2.18
C GLY A 253 -17.77 -17.69 3.37
N ILE A 254 -18.79 -16.85 3.13
CA ILE A 254 -19.71 -16.41 4.19
C ILE A 254 -20.46 -17.62 4.74
N ASP A 255 -21.19 -18.33 3.86
CA ASP A 255 -22.01 -19.52 4.20
C ASP A 255 -21.25 -20.57 5.03
N ARG A 256 -19.95 -20.78 4.76
CA ARG A 256 -19.10 -21.72 5.50
C ARG A 256 -18.56 -21.18 6.83
N TRP A 257 -18.16 -19.91 6.88
CA TRP A 257 -17.35 -19.36 7.99
C TRP A 257 -18.13 -18.46 8.95
N LEU A 258 -19.43 -18.25 8.71
CA LEU A 258 -20.36 -17.65 9.68
C LEU A 258 -20.42 -18.55 10.93
N GLY A 259 -20.71 -17.97 12.09
CA GLY A 259 -20.63 -18.63 13.40
C GLY A 259 -19.26 -19.21 13.83
N THR A 260 -18.27 -19.31 12.95
CA THR A 260 -17.06 -20.14 13.14
C THR A 260 -15.74 -19.42 12.92
N SER A 261 -15.69 -18.34 12.13
CA SER A 261 -14.47 -17.56 11.93
C SER A 261 -14.74 -16.08 11.64
N VAL A 262 -14.84 -15.28 12.70
CA VAL A 262 -15.07 -13.83 12.61
C VAL A 262 -13.96 -13.12 11.83
N LYS A 263 -12.71 -13.59 11.93
CA LYS A 263 -11.57 -13.08 11.14
C LYS A 263 -11.74 -13.31 9.63
N VAL A 264 -12.33 -14.43 9.20
CA VAL A 264 -12.59 -14.72 7.77
C VAL A 264 -13.77 -13.90 7.27
N ILE A 265 -14.88 -13.86 8.00
CA ILE A 265 -16.06 -13.04 7.67
C ILE A 265 -15.67 -11.57 7.51
N THR A 266 -14.96 -11.02 8.51
CA THR A 266 -14.42 -9.65 8.46
C THR A 266 -13.54 -9.42 7.23
N LYS A 267 -12.73 -10.40 6.82
CA LYS A 267 -11.85 -10.25 5.65
C LYS A 267 -12.62 -10.33 4.32
N ILE A 268 -13.67 -11.15 4.20
CA ILE A 268 -14.55 -11.17 3.02
C ILE A 268 -15.26 -9.81 2.87
N ILE A 269 -15.82 -9.29 3.96
CA ILE A 269 -16.47 -7.97 4.02
C ILE A 269 -15.48 -6.87 3.60
N GLN A 270 -14.24 -6.91 4.10
CA GLN A 270 -13.18 -5.97 3.69
C GLN A 270 -12.81 -6.07 2.20
N VAL A 271 -12.84 -7.27 1.61
CA VAL A 271 -12.60 -7.47 0.16
C VAL A 271 -13.74 -6.90 -0.68
N LEU A 272 -15.01 -7.18 -0.34
CA LEU A 272 -16.19 -6.65 -1.03
C LEU A 272 -16.21 -5.11 -0.98
N LYS A 273 -15.90 -4.54 0.19
CA LYS A 273 -15.68 -3.11 0.39
C LYS A 273 -14.61 -2.52 -0.53
N SER A 274 -13.43 -3.16 -0.59
CA SER A 274 -12.34 -2.75 -1.48
C SER A 274 -12.68 -2.84 -2.96
N MET A 275 -13.61 -3.74 -3.33
CA MET A 275 -14.14 -3.84 -4.69
C MET A 275 -15.11 -2.70 -5.01
N LEU A 276 -16.09 -2.40 -4.14
CA LEU A 276 -16.98 -1.24 -4.34
C LEU A 276 -16.18 0.08 -4.47
N MET A 277 -15.21 0.31 -3.56
CA MET A 277 -14.42 1.55 -3.55
C MET A 277 -13.23 1.59 -4.54
N CYS A 278 -13.15 0.66 -5.49
CA CYS A 278 -12.01 0.58 -6.41
C CYS A 278 -12.04 1.62 -7.54
N GLY A 279 -13.21 2.22 -7.82
CA GLY A 279 -13.42 3.19 -8.91
C GLY A 279 -13.66 2.57 -10.31
N GLN A 280 -14.24 1.36 -10.39
CA GLN A 280 -14.52 0.68 -11.66
C GLN A 280 -15.91 0.02 -11.63
N GLY A 281 -16.81 0.45 -12.53
CA GLY A 281 -18.19 -0.06 -12.67
C GLY A 281 -18.30 -1.58 -12.61
N TYR A 282 -17.73 -2.30 -13.58
CA TYR A 282 -17.77 -3.78 -13.60
C TYR A 282 -17.36 -4.45 -12.27
N THR A 283 -16.41 -3.88 -11.52
CA THR A 283 -15.98 -4.43 -10.22
C THR A 283 -16.97 -4.09 -9.10
N PHE A 284 -17.55 -2.88 -9.15
CA PHE A 284 -18.64 -2.46 -8.27
C PHE A 284 -19.89 -3.31 -8.50
N ASP A 285 -20.32 -3.50 -9.75
CA ASP A 285 -21.50 -4.28 -10.14
C ASP A 285 -21.42 -5.73 -9.61
N ASN A 286 -20.27 -6.37 -9.80
CA ASN A 286 -20.01 -7.73 -9.31
C ASN A 286 -19.96 -7.81 -7.77
N ALA A 287 -19.45 -6.77 -7.09
CA ALA A 287 -19.48 -6.72 -5.63
C ALA A 287 -20.90 -6.49 -5.09
N ALA A 288 -21.68 -5.63 -5.74
CA ALA A 288 -23.08 -5.36 -5.40
C ALA A 288 -23.97 -6.59 -5.57
N ASP A 289 -23.80 -7.37 -6.66
CA ASP A 289 -24.47 -8.65 -6.85
C ASP A 289 -24.08 -9.69 -5.78
N ALA A 290 -22.79 -9.79 -5.44
CA ALA A 290 -22.32 -10.66 -4.36
C ALA A 290 -22.90 -10.28 -2.99
N ILE A 291 -22.96 -8.97 -2.66
CA ILE A 291 -23.58 -8.44 -1.43
C ILE A 291 -25.07 -8.80 -1.38
N LYS A 292 -25.82 -8.57 -2.47
CA LYS A 292 -27.26 -8.91 -2.56
C LYS A 292 -27.51 -10.41 -2.35
N LYS A 293 -26.59 -11.28 -2.77
CA LYS A 293 -26.68 -12.73 -2.55
C LYS A 293 -26.43 -13.16 -1.10
N ILE A 294 -25.49 -12.54 -0.38
CA ILE A 294 -25.19 -12.89 1.02
C ILE A 294 -26.05 -12.17 2.07
N SER A 295 -26.78 -11.11 1.70
CA SER A 295 -27.71 -10.33 2.55
C SER A 295 -28.52 -11.21 3.52
N HIS A 296 -29.21 -12.22 3.00
CA HIS A 296 -30.08 -13.09 3.78
C HIS A 296 -29.33 -13.91 4.87
N LEU A 297 -28.05 -14.22 4.68
CA LEU A 297 -27.25 -14.97 5.66
C LEU A 297 -26.99 -14.14 6.92
N PHE A 298 -26.74 -12.83 6.75
CA PHE A 298 -26.53 -11.91 7.88
C PHE A 298 -27.79 -11.71 8.72
N SER A 299 -28.99 -11.85 8.14
CA SER A 299 -30.28 -11.73 8.84
C SER A 299 -30.55 -12.78 9.93
N HIS A 300 -29.64 -13.73 10.15
CA HIS A 300 -29.76 -14.80 11.15
C HIS A 300 -28.62 -14.80 12.19
N VAL A 301 -27.63 -13.91 12.06
CA VAL A 301 -26.40 -13.89 12.88
C VAL A 301 -26.67 -13.61 14.37
N ASP A 302 -27.75 -12.90 14.71
CA ASP A 302 -28.21 -12.70 16.10
C ASP A 302 -28.30 -14.03 16.88
N ARG A 303 -28.69 -15.12 16.19
CA ARG A 303 -28.85 -16.44 16.81
C ARG A 303 -27.52 -17.12 17.12
N GLU A 304 -26.49 -16.83 16.33
CA GLU A 304 -25.13 -17.34 16.55
C GLU A 304 -24.44 -16.54 17.66
N ILE A 305 -24.58 -15.21 17.63
CA ILE A 305 -24.11 -14.28 18.68
C ILE A 305 -24.62 -14.73 20.06
N LEU A 306 -25.91 -15.06 20.17
CA LEU A 306 -26.54 -15.56 21.40
C LEU A 306 -26.04 -16.93 21.88
N THR A 307 -25.20 -17.64 21.11
CA THR A 307 -24.62 -18.94 21.48
C THR A 307 -23.13 -18.91 21.79
N SER A 308 -22.43 -17.80 21.50
CA SER A 308 -21.04 -17.62 21.91
C SER A 308 -20.93 -17.32 23.40
N THR A 309 -19.84 -17.78 24.03
CA THR A 309 -19.46 -17.41 25.40
C THR A 309 -18.25 -16.47 25.46
N ASP A 310 -17.70 -16.08 24.30
CA ASP A 310 -16.58 -15.12 24.19
C ASP A 310 -17.10 -13.76 23.71
N GLN A 311 -17.02 -12.76 24.59
CA GLN A 311 -17.48 -11.40 24.32
C GLN A 311 -16.62 -10.69 23.26
N ASP A 312 -15.33 -10.99 23.16
CA ASP A 312 -14.42 -10.34 22.21
C ASP A 312 -14.69 -10.82 20.77
N GLU A 313 -15.06 -12.09 20.57
CA GLU A 313 -15.55 -12.57 19.26
C GLU A 313 -16.99 -12.09 18.97
N ILE A 314 -17.86 -11.94 19.98
CA ILE A 314 -19.19 -11.32 19.81
C ILE A 314 -19.07 -9.87 19.32
N ASP A 315 -18.25 -9.04 19.99
CA ASP A 315 -18.11 -7.62 19.69
C ASP A 315 -17.51 -7.41 18.28
N LYS A 316 -16.52 -8.24 17.90
CA LYS A 316 -15.99 -8.27 16.52
C LYS A 316 -17.04 -8.68 15.50
N LEU A 317 -17.88 -9.67 15.80
CA LEU A 317 -18.90 -10.15 14.88
C LEU A 317 -20.01 -9.10 14.70
N SER A 318 -20.46 -8.45 15.78
CA SER A 318 -21.37 -7.29 15.71
C SER A 318 -20.80 -6.18 14.81
N CYS A 319 -19.53 -5.81 15.03
CA CYS A 319 -18.86 -4.81 14.19
C CYS A 319 -18.74 -5.25 12.71
N ALA A 320 -18.59 -6.55 12.44
CA ALA A 320 -18.62 -7.08 11.08
C ALA A 320 -20.03 -6.98 10.45
N VAL A 321 -21.10 -7.26 11.21
CA VAL A 321 -22.50 -7.07 10.76
C VAL A 321 -22.78 -5.59 10.46
N GLU A 322 -22.42 -4.68 11.35
CA GLU A 322 -22.56 -3.22 11.13
C GLU A 322 -21.88 -2.75 9.83
N VAL A 323 -20.64 -3.22 9.59
CA VAL A 323 -19.90 -2.89 8.36
C VAL A 323 -20.53 -3.56 7.13
N PHE A 324 -21.22 -4.70 7.28
CA PHE A 324 -21.96 -5.34 6.20
C PHE A 324 -23.26 -4.57 5.85
N GLU A 325 -24.06 -4.14 6.83
CA GLU A 325 -25.23 -3.30 6.55
C GLU A 325 -24.84 -2.01 5.82
N GLU A 326 -23.70 -1.42 6.19
CA GLU A 326 -23.14 -0.25 5.51
C GLU A 326 -22.68 -0.56 4.08
N LEU A 327 -22.30 -1.80 3.76
CA LEU A 327 -22.08 -2.24 2.39
C LEU A 327 -23.38 -2.41 1.62
N GLU A 328 -24.45 -2.93 2.23
CA GLU A 328 -25.77 -3.02 1.60
C GLU A 328 -26.29 -1.64 1.22
N LYS A 329 -26.27 -0.67 2.16
CA LYS A 329 -26.62 0.73 1.90
C LYS A 329 -25.74 1.38 0.81
N SER A 330 -24.53 0.85 0.58
CA SER A 330 -23.57 1.37 -0.40
C SER A 330 -23.76 0.86 -1.84
N ILE A 331 -24.60 -0.16 -2.07
CA ILE A 331 -24.79 -0.73 -3.43
C ILE A 331 -25.71 0.10 -4.33
N ASP A 332 -26.50 1.01 -3.74
CA ASP A 332 -27.42 1.89 -4.46
C ASP A 332 -26.82 3.29 -4.71
N LEU A 333 -25.57 3.53 -4.26
CA LEU A 333 -24.77 4.71 -4.59
C LEU A 333 -24.12 4.58 -5.97
N THR A 334 -23.76 5.69 -6.61
CA THR A 334 -22.86 5.63 -7.78
C THR A 334 -21.43 5.22 -7.38
N VAL A 335 -20.65 4.74 -8.35
CA VAL A 335 -19.26 4.28 -8.15
C VAL A 335 -18.37 5.35 -7.50
N ASP A 336 -18.53 6.62 -7.89
CA ASP A 336 -17.74 7.74 -7.37
C ASP A 336 -18.20 8.18 -5.96
N GLU A 337 -19.51 8.18 -5.70
CA GLU A 337 -20.06 8.41 -4.36
C GLU A 337 -19.62 7.33 -3.38
N CYS A 338 -19.74 6.05 -3.77
CA CYS A 338 -19.33 4.91 -2.95
C CYS A 338 -17.81 4.90 -2.69
N THR A 339 -17.01 5.22 -3.71
CA THR A 339 -15.56 5.42 -3.57
C THR A 339 -15.25 6.55 -2.59
N THR A 340 -15.97 7.67 -2.67
CA THR A 340 -15.82 8.81 -1.74
C THR A 340 -16.24 8.43 -0.32
N TYR A 341 -17.37 7.73 -0.17
CA TYR A 341 -17.94 7.30 1.11
C TYR A 341 -17.00 6.38 1.89
N TRP A 342 -16.42 5.37 1.24
CA TRP A 342 -15.54 4.42 1.93
C TRP A 342 -14.11 4.94 2.12
N THR A 343 -13.58 5.71 1.17
CA THR A 343 -12.26 6.35 1.36
C THR A 343 -12.32 7.37 2.51
N LYS A 344 -13.40 8.15 2.64
CA LYS A 344 -13.49 9.30 3.57
C LYS A 344 -12.29 10.25 3.40
N GLY A 345 -11.89 10.47 2.15
CA GLY A 345 -10.73 11.30 1.76
C GLY A 345 -9.34 10.71 2.09
N ARG A 346 -9.25 9.53 2.72
CA ARG A 346 -7.98 8.87 3.09
C ARG A 346 -7.18 8.46 1.85
N SER A 347 -5.86 8.55 1.95
CA SER A 347 -4.97 8.09 0.89
C SER A 347 -4.82 6.56 0.91
N THR A 348 -4.33 5.99 -0.19
CA THR A 348 -3.92 4.57 -0.27
C THR A 348 -2.94 4.16 0.84
N LYS A 349 -2.13 5.09 1.38
CA LYS A 349 -1.26 4.79 2.53
C LYS A 349 -2.10 4.48 3.77
N ASP A 350 -3.08 5.34 4.06
CA ASP A 350 -3.82 5.32 5.33
C ASP A 350 -4.86 4.19 5.33
N LEU A 351 -5.43 3.87 4.16
CA LEU A 351 -6.22 2.65 3.95
C LEU A 351 -5.37 1.38 4.15
N LEU A 352 -4.10 1.38 3.73
CA LEU A 352 -3.19 0.26 3.94
C LEU A 352 -2.74 0.15 5.41
N CYS A 353 -2.61 1.27 6.14
CA CYS A 353 -2.40 1.23 7.60
C CYS A 353 -3.54 0.45 8.29
N LEU A 354 -4.80 0.73 7.93
CA LEU A 354 -5.98 0.06 8.49
C LEU A 354 -6.03 -1.44 8.14
N GLU A 355 -5.73 -1.83 6.90
CA GLU A 355 -5.64 -3.25 6.48
C GLU A 355 -4.49 -4.02 7.17
N LEU A 356 -3.45 -3.33 7.65
CA LEU A 356 -2.30 -3.94 8.31
C LEU A 356 -2.36 -3.88 9.86
N ASP A 357 -3.43 -3.32 10.44
CA ASP A 357 -3.56 -3.02 11.88
C ASP A 357 -2.37 -2.19 12.40
N GLN A 358 -2.05 -1.09 11.69
CA GLN A 358 -0.96 -0.18 12.02
C GLN A 358 -1.46 1.25 12.26
N PRO A 359 -0.92 1.99 13.25
CA PRO A 359 -1.20 3.43 13.41
C PRO A 359 -0.53 4.27 12.31
N TRP A 360 0.58 3.79 11.73
CA TRP A 360 1.23 4.36 10.55
C TRP A 360 2.10 3.30 9.86
N LEU A 361 2.30 3.41 8.53
CA LEU A 361 3.26 2.55 7.83
C LEU A 361 4.67 2.66 8.44
N PHE A 362 5.16 1.54 8.99
CA PHE A 362 6.52 1.39 9.51
C PHE A 362 7.55 1.34 8.37
N ILE A 363 8.02 2.53 7.96
CA ILE A 363 8.99 2.67 6.87
C ILE A 363 10.42 2.71 7.42
N HIS A 364 11.25 1.77 6.96
CA HIS A 364 12.62 1.50 7.37
C HIS A 364 13.65 1.83 6.29
N CYS A 365 14.90 2.07 6.70
CA CYS A 365 16.05 2.16 5.80
C CYS A 365 16.40 0.75 5.27
N SER A 366 16.44 0.59 3.96
CA SER A 366 16.68 -0.68 3.25
C SER A 366 18.09 -1.25 3.40
N TRP A 367 18.94 -0.68 4.26
CA TRP A 367 20.26 -1.23 4.58
C TRP A 367 20.14 -2.05 5.89
N PRO A 368 20.24 -3.40 5.87
CA PRO A 368 19.89 -4.24 7.03
C PRO A 368 20.69 -3.98 8.32
N PRO A 369 21.96 -3.53 8.31
CA PRO A 369 22.65 -3.07 9.53
C PRO A 369 22.24 -1.67 10.07
N CYS A 370 21.31 -0.94 9.45
CA CYS A 370 21.11 0.49 9.72
C CYS A 370 20.22 0.85 10.92
N GLY A 371 19.21 0.04 11.26
CA GLY A 371 18.19 0.33 12.28
C GLY A 371 17.21 1.47 11.96
N SER A 372 17.64 2.54 11.27
CA SER A 372 16.88 3.78 11.08
C SER A 372 15.51 3.57 10.42
N HIS A 373 14.48 4.17 11.02
CA HIS A 373 13.09 4.11 10.57
C HIS A 373 12.34 5.41 10.93
N ASN A 374 11.16 5.59 10.37
CA ASN A 374 10.45 6.87 10.39
C ASN A 374 9.59 7.11 11.66
N ILE A 375 10.18 7.00 12.85
CA ILE A 375 9.61 7.65 14.04
C ILE A 375 9.79 9.16 13.89
N ILE A 376 8.66 9.90 13.83
CA ILE A 376 8.56 11.37 13.86
C ILE A 376 9.14 12.06 12.59
N PRO A 377 8.52 13.13 12.05
CA PRO A 377 8.67 13.50 10.62
C PRO A 377 9.97 14.22 10.22
N ARG A 378 11.11 13.92 10.85
CA ARG A 378 12.41 14.57 10.56
C ARG A 378 13.29 13.84 9.54
N ILE A 379 13.06 12.54 9.28
CA ILE A 379 13.92 11.76 8.36
C ILE A 379 13.21 11.48 7.03
N PHE A 380 13.58 12.19 5.97
CA PHE A 380 13.09 11.92 4.62
C PHE A 380 13.98 10.88 3.93
N PHE A 381 13.49 9.64 3.84
CA PHE A 381 14.22 8.57 3.15
C PHE A 381 14.26 8.78 1.63
N ARG A 382 15.47 8.70 1.08
CA ARG A 382 15.73 8.86 -0.36
C ARG A 382 15.58 7.50 -1.03
N LYS A 383 14.59 7.36 -1.90
CA LYS A 383 14.44 6.18 -2.76
C LYS A 383 15.66 5.98 -3.65
N CYS A 384 16.00 4.74 -3.98
CA CYS A 384 16.96 4.44 -5.04
C CYS A 384 16.43 5.03 -6.36
N SER A 385 17.21 5.92 -6.97
CA SER A 385 16.81 6.67 -8.17
C SER A 385 16.66 5.84 -9.44
N ALA A 386 16.87 4.53 -9.37
CA ALA A 386 16.82 3.61 -10.50
C ALA A 386 15.66 2.60 -10.37
N CYS A 387 15.57 1.81 -9.29
CA CYS A 387 14.45 0.88 -9.07
C CYS A 387 13.24 1.48 -8.34
N SER A 388 13.39 2.60 -7.61
CA SER A 388 12.36 3.24 -6.77
C SER A 388 11.70 2.40 -5.65
N VAL A 389 12.09 1.13 -5.49
CA VAL A 389 11.60 0.21 -4.46
C VAL A 389 12.25 0.48 -3.10
N VAL A 390 13.58 0.36 -3.03
CA VAL A 390 14.37 0.53 -1.81
C VAL A 390 14.61 2.00 -1.46
N ARG A 391 14.87 2.30 -0.19
CA ARG A 391 14.90 3.65 0.41
C ARG A 391 15.97 3.78 1.50
N TYR A 392 16.61 4.95 1.61
CA TYR A 392 17.78 5.15 2.47
C TYR A 392 17.68 6.40 3.35
N CYS A 393 18.10 6.30 4.61
CA CYS A 393 18.26 7.47 5.50
C CYS A 393 19.42 8.39 5.04
N SER A 394 20.50 7.82 4.51
CA SER A 394 21.71 8.56 4.10
C SER A 394 22.32 8.03 2.81
N ARG A 395 23.16 8.87 2.17
CA ARG A 395 23.99 8.43 1.03
C ARG A 395 24.98 7.33 1.42
N GLN A 396 25.43 7.29 2.67
CA GLN A 396 26.36 6.27 3.16
C GLN A 396 25.68 4.89 3.16
N CYS A 397 24.43 4.80 3.64
CA CYS A 397 23.64 3.56 3.58
C CYS A 397 23.32 3.16 2.14
N GLN A 398 23.07 4.12 1.24
CA GLN A 398 22.90 3.85 -0.19
C GLN A 398 24.16 3.21 -0.80
N ARG A 399 25.36 3.71 -0.48
CA ARG A 399 26.63 3.11 -0.94
C ARG A 399 26.83 1.71 -0.37
N LYS A 400 26.77 1.55 0.97
CA LYS A 400 26.96 0.26 1.64
C LYS A 400 26.01 -0.82 1.08
N HIS A 401 24.74 -0.50 0.84
CA HIS A 401 23.79 -1.45 0.25
C HIS A 401 24.07 -1.74 -1.25
N TRP A 402 24.50 -0.73 -2.02
CA TRP A 402 24.90 -0.90 -3.43
C TRP A 402 26.08 -1.87 -3.57
N GLU A 403 27.11 -1.66 -2.74
CA GLU A 403 28.32 -2.48 -2.63
C GLU A 403 27.97 -3.91 -2.18
N ALA A 404 27.11 -4.06 -1.16
CA ALA A 404 26.63 -5.34 -0.62
C ALA A 404 25.64 -6.11 -1.54
N GLY A 405 25.52 -5.75 -2.82
CA GLY A 405 24.82 -6.54 -3.83
C GLY A 405 23.51 -5.94 -4.37
N HIS A 406 23.00 -4.84 -3.81
CA HIS A 406 21.79 -4.20 -4.35
C HIS A 406 21.93 -3.84 -5.84
N GLN A 407 23.16 -3.56 -6.32
CA GLN A 407 23.43 -3.32 -7.74
C GLN A 407 22.92 -4.42 -8.70
N VAL A 408 22.84 -5.67 -8.25
CA VAL A 408 22.32 -6.80 -9.05
C VAL A 408 20.79 -6.83 -9.00
N GLN A 409 20.22 -6.76 -7.80
CA GLN A 409 18.77 -6.69 -7.57
C GLN A 409 18.12 -5.50 -8.28
N CYS A 410 18.77 -4.34 -8.22
CA CYS A 410 18.33 -3.10 -8.85
C CYS A 410 18.19 -3.25 -10.36
N LYS A 411 19.19 -3.84 -11.04
CA LYS A 411 19.15 -4.16 -12.47
C LYS A 411 18.02 -5.16 -12.79
N ALA A 412 17.83 -6.18 -11.97
CA ALA A 412 16.77 -7.17 -12.15
C ALA A 412 15.36 -6.54 -12.06
N ILE A 413 15.13 -5.62 -11.11
CA ILE A 413 13.87 -4.86 -11.01
C ILE A 413 13.69 -3.95 -12.24
N ILE A 414 14.70 -3.15 -12.59
CA ILE A 414 14.63 -2.20 -13.72
C ILE A 414 14.33 -2.90 -15.05
N ASN A 415 14.84 -4.12 -15.25
CA ASN A 415 14.59 -4.86 -16.48
C ASN A 415 13.13 -5.38 -16.56
N ARG A 416 12.52 -5.81 -15.44
CA ARG A 416 11.08 -6.17 -15.41
C ARG A 416 10.18 -4.95 -15.61
N ASN A 417 10.55 -3.82 -15.02
CA ASN A 417 9.85 -2.54 -15.19
C ASN A 417 9.95 -1.93 -16.61
N LYS A 418 10.48 -2.68 -17.59
CA LYS A 418 10.58 -2.32 -19.02
C LYS A 418 9.95 -3.35 -19.95
N SER A 419 9.52 -4.51 -19.44
CA SER A 419 8.87 -5.58 -20.20
C SER A 419 7.35 -5.57 -20.04
N VAL A 420 6.80 -4.46 -19.54
CA VAL A 420 5.39 -4.10 -19.36
C VAL A 420 5.26 -2.60 -19.60
#